data_AF-A0A847XE06-F1
#
_entry.id   AF-A0A847XE06-F1
#
_cell.length_a   1.000
_cell.length_b   1.000
_cell.length_c   1.000
_cell.angle_alpha   90.00
_cell.angle_beta   90.00
_cell.angle_gamma   90.00
#
_symmetry.space_group_name_H-M   'P 1'
#
loop_
_entity.id
_entity.type
_entity.pdbx_description
1 polymer ?
#
loop_
_entity_poly.entity_id
_entity_poly.type
_entity_poly.pdbx_seq_one_letter_code
_entity_poly.pdbx_strand_id
1 'polypeptide(L)' 'MADETRIITVKRGTTDEWGTEIQPLDKGELGYDMTANKYKGGDGETPFVDLPAFVTEKDVDIE' A
#
# COMPACT_ATOMS: atom_id res chain seq x y z
N MET A 1 -26.23 -9.47 -10.00
CA MET A 1 -25.68 -8.10 -9.96
C MET A 1 -25.27 -7.87 -8.52
N ALA A 2 -24.03 -8.24 -8.16
CA ALA A 2 -23.60 -8.22 -6.78
C ALA A 2 -23.10 -6.82 -6.43
N ASP A 3 -23.99 -5.98 -5.94
CA ASP A 3 -23.64 -4.71 -5.30
C ASP A 3 -23.46 -4.95 -3.79
N GLU A 4 -22.57 -5.91 -3.47
CA GLU A 4 -22.25 -6.25 -2.08
C GLU A 4 -20.96 -5.54 -1.69
N THR A 5 -21.08 -4.41 -1.01
CA THR A 5 -19.94 -3.71 -0.43
C THR A 5 -19.38 -4.52 0.73
N ARG A 6 -18.12 -4.94 0.61
CA ARG A 6 -17.38 -5.59 1.69
C ARG A 6 -16.28 -4.67 2.20
N ILE A 7 -16.15 -4.56 3.52
CA ILE A 7 -15.03 -3.84 4.13
C ILE A 7 -13.81 -4.75 4.04
N ILE A 8 -12.79 -4.29 3.32
CA ILE A 8 -11.47 -4.91 3.29
C ILE A 8 -10.57 -4.11 4.22
N THR A 9 -10.04 -4.77 5.25
CA THR A 9 -9.02 -4.19 6.13
C THR A 9 -7.65 -4.58 5.61
N VAL A 10 -6.79 -3.58 5.40
CA VAL A 10 -5.40 -3.75 4.97
C VAL A 10 -4.45 -3.41 6.12
N LYS A 11 -3.24 -3.95 6.09
CA LYS A 11 -2.18 -3.52 7.00
C LYS A 11 -1.87 -2.05 6.72
N ARG A 12 -1.87 -1.21 7.75
CA ARG A 12 -1.71 0.24 7.60
C ARG A 12 -0.86 0.82 8.72
N GLY A 13 -0.08 1.85 8.39
CA GLY A 13 0.86 2.50 9.29
C GLY A 13 1.26 3.86 8.74
N THR A 14 1.85 4.69 9.59
CA THR A 14 2.58 5.91 9.20
C THR A 14 3.89 5.55 8.50
N THR A 15 4.48 6.49 7.75
CA THR A 15 5.79 6.28 7.11
C THR A 15 6.87 5.83 8.11
N ASP A 16 6.86 6.38 9.35
CA ASP A 16 7.83 6.00 10.38
C ASP A 16 7.61 4.57 10.89
N GLU A 17 6.35 4.17 11.11
CA GLU A 17 6.00 2.79 11.49
C GLU A 17 6.43 1.80 10.40
N TRP A 18 6.17 2.12 9.13
CA TRP A 18 6.64 1.32 8.01
C TRP A 18 8.16 1.30 7.86
N GLY A 19 8.86 2.36 8.26
CA GLY A 19 10.33 2.39 8.31
C GLY A 19 10.92 1.47 9.38
N THR A 20 10.14 1.12 10.40
CA THR A 20 10.53 0.15 11.44
C THR A 20 10.01 -1.26 11.17
N GLU A 21 9.11 -1.44 10.21
CA GLU A 21 8.52 -2.73 9.88
C GLU A 21 9.53 -3.61 9.13
N ILE A 22 9.93 -4.71 9.77
CA ILE A 22 10.90 -5.66 9.23
C ILE A 22 10.24 -6.75 8.40
N GLN A 23 8.94 -6.98 8.57
CA GLN A 23 8.22 -8.03 7.85
C GLN A 23 7.71 -7.48 6.51
N PRO A 24 8.21 -8.02 5.37
CA PRO A 24 7.65 -7.72 4.06
C PRO A 24 6.17 -8.07 4.01
N LEU A 25 5.43 -7.33 3.19
CA LEU A 25 4.07 -7.70 2.84
C LEU A 25 4.09 -8.97 1.99
N ASP A 26 3.16 -9.89 2.25
CA ASP A 26 3.03 -11.10 1.45
C ASP A 26 2.72 -10.75 -0.02
N LYS A 27 3.02 -11.68 -0.93
CA LYS A 27 2.77 -11.48 -2.34
C LYS A 27 1.29 -11.22 -2.62
N GLY A 28 0.97 -10.02 -3.11
CA GLY A 28 -0.40 -9.57 -3.37
C GLY A 28 -1.13 -8.99 -2.15
N GLU A 29 -0.47 -8.91 -1.00
CA GLU A 29 -0.98 -8.18 0.17
C GLU A 29 -0.91 -6.67 -0.09
N LEU A 30 -1.96 -5.94 0.28
CA LEU A 30 -1.99 -4.49 0.20
C LEU A 30 -1.56 -3.89 1.54
N GLY A 31 -0.67 -2.89 1.47
CA GLY A 31 -0.37 -2.02 2.59
C GLY A 31 -0.70 -0.56 2.29
N TYR A 32 -1.02 0.19 3.34
CA TYR A 32 -1.36 1.60 3.25
C TYR A 32 -0.46 2.47 4.14
N ASP A 33 0.22 3.44 3.53
CA ASP A 33 0.91 4.51 4.23
C ASP A 33 -0.06 5.66 4.50
N MET A 34 -0.39 5.86 5.77
CA MET A 34 -1.33 6.89 6.23
C MET A 34 -0.75 8.30 6.19
N THR A 35 0.58 8.44 6.22
CA THR A 35 1.25 9.75 6.15
C THR A 35 1.34 10.22 4.71
N ALA A 36 1.82 9.33 3.83
CA ALA A 36 1.94 9.62 2.40
C ALA A 36 0.60 9.51 1.65
N ASN A 37 -0.42 8.90 2.26
CA ASN A 37 -1.70 8.54 1.65
C ASN A 37 -1.52 7.69 0.38
N LYS A 38 -0.64 6.69 0.44
CA LYS A 38 -0.29 5.83 -0.69
C LYS A 38 -0.49 4.36 -0.37
N TYR A 39 -1.02 3.63 -1.34
CA TYR A 39 -1.07 2.18 -1.31
C TYR A 39 0.20 1.60 -1.93
N LYS A 40 0.65 0.46 -1.40
CA LYS A 40 1.71 -0.37 -1.99
C LYS A 40 1.29 -1.84 -1.96
N GLY A 41 1.75 -2.61 -2.93
CA GLY A 41 1.50 -4.05 -3.01
C GLY A 41 2.75 -4.84 -2.66
N GLY A 42 2.61 -5.82 -1.76
CA GLY A 42 3.67 -6.73 -1.36
C GLY A 42 4.05 -7.71 -2.46
N ASP A 43 5.35 -8.02 -2.52
CA ASP A 43 5.92 -9.07 -3.36
C ASP A 43 6.37 -10.31 -2.58
N GLY A 44 6.34 -10.25 -1.23
CA GLY A 44 6.77 -11.30 -0.31
C GLY A 44 8.23 -11.19 0.15
N GLU A 45 9.02 -10.26 -0.37
CA GLU A 45 10.47 -10.18 -0.12
C GLU A 45 10.94 -8.76 0.22
N THR A 46 10.38 -7.74 -0.41
CA THR A 46 10.83 -6.35 -0.32
C THR A 46 10.18 -5.62 0.86
N PRO A 47 10.96 -4.88 1.67
CA PRO A 47 10.41 -4.02 2.72
C PRO A 47 9.44 -2.98 2.17
N PHE A 48 8.44 -2.59 2.99
CA PHE A 48 7.38 -1.67 2.55
C PHE A 48 7.92 -0.33 2.01
N VAL A 49 8.97 0.20 2.63
CA VAL A 49 9.58 1.47 2.24
C VAL A 49 10.10 1.46 0.80
N ASP A 50 10.61 0.31 0.34
CA ASP A 50 11.23 0.13 -0.97
C ASP A 50 10.22 -0.31 -2.04
N LEU A 51 9.03 -0.76 -1.64
CA LEU A 51 7.98 -1.14 -2.59
C LEU A 51 7.52 0.08 -3.42
N PRO A 52 7.20 -0.12 -4.71
CA PRO A 52 6.60 0.92 -5.53
C PRO A 52 5.18 1.24 -5.02
N ALA A 53 4.86 2.52 -5.01
CA ALA A 53 3.50 2.96 -4.71
C ALA A 53 2.60 2.87 -5.95
N PHE A 54 1.33 2.55 -5.72
CA PHE A 54 0.32 2.74 -6.75
C PHE A 54 0.22 4.24 -7.07
N VAL A 55 0.26 4.56 -8.35
CA VAL A 55 0.07 5.92 -8.86
C VAL A 55 -1.39 6.14 -9.20
N THR A 56 -1.91 7.31 -8.85
CA THR A 56 -3.23 7.77 -9.28
C THR A 56 -3.08 8.76 -10.43
N GLU A 57 -4.18 9.13 -11.09
CA GLU A 57 -4.17 10.19 -12.12
C GLU A 57 -3.64 11.53 -11.59
N LYS A 58 -3.69 11.77 -10.27
CA LYS A 58 -3.08 12.96 -9.65
C LYS A 58 -1.55 12.87 -9.50
N ASP A 59 -0.98 11.68 -9.58
CA ASP A 59 0.46 11.46 -9.47
C ASP A 59 1.16 11.48 -10.84
N VAL A 60 0.40 11.59 -11.93
CA VAL A 60 0.90 11.64 -13.31
C VAL A 60 0.44 12.96 -13.92
N ASP A 61 1.37 13.78 -14.42
CA ASP A 61 1.01 14.94 -15.23
C ASP A 61 0.42 14.45 -16.55
N ILE A 62 -0.91 14.34 -16.62
CA ILE A 62 -1.63 14.04 -17.87
C ILE A 62 -1.80 15.39 -18.60
N GLU A 63 -1.06 15.59 -19.70
CA GLU A 63 -1.23 16.72 -20.64
C GLU A 63 -2.63 16.75 -21.29
#